data_AF-A0AAU6B480-F1
#
_entry.id   AF-A0AAU6B480-F1
#
_cell.length_a   1.000
_cell.length_b   1.000
_cell.length_c   1.000
_cell.angle_alpha   90.00
_cell.angle_beta   90.00
_cell.angle_gamma   90.00
#
_symmetry.space_group_name_H-M   'P 1'
#
loop_
_entity.id
_entity.type
_entity.pdbx_description
1 polymer ?
#
loop_
_entity_poly.entity_id
_entity_poly.type
_entity_poly.pdbx_seq_one_letter_code
_entity_poly.pdbx_strand_id
1 'polypeptide(L)'
;MTEGTTRPAPPPLIHRNPECPLCCDETSGDGTCFWCAYCGATWPVTGDGDGEWSDVDAARCTSVIRPFVEYDPVKYQGIAGTRYRCYLDAGHDGKHTHPDHVYGWTAADACVADEAA
;
A
#
# COMPACT_ATOMS: atom_id res chain seq x y z
N MET A 1 -5.89 -40.52 -39.76
CA MET A 1 -6.48 -39.25 -39.29
C MET A 1 -5.60 -38.77 -38.16
N THR A 2 -4.83 -37.72 -38.37
CA THR A 2 -3.88 -37.22 -37.37
C THR A 2 -4.62 -36.18 -36.54
N GLU A 3 -4.94 -36.50 -35.29
CA GLU A 3 -5.50 -35.53 -34.34
C GLU A 3 -4.49 -34.40 -34.13
N GLY A 4 -4.81 -33.22 -34.67
CA GLY A 4 -4.02 -32.02 -34.46
C GLY A 4 -4.19 -31.56 -33.01
N THR A 5 -3.13 -31.66 -32.21
CA THR A 5 -3.10 -31.09 -30.86
C THR A 5 -2.94 -29.57 -30.94
N THR A 6 -4.04 -28.83 -31.07
CA THR A 6 -4.01 -27.37 -31.04
C THR A 6 -3.60 -26.91 -29.64
N ARG A 7 -2.53 -26.12 -29.56
CA ARG A 7 -2.06 -25.53 -28.28
C ARG A 7 -3.16 -24.63 -27.70
N PRO A 8 -3.47 -24.74 -26.38
CA PRO A 8 -4.44 -23.84 -25.76
C PRO A 8 -3.96 -22.39 -25.82
N ALA A 9 -4.92 -21.46 -25.85
CA ALA A 9 -4.62 -20.03 -25.79
C ALA A 9 -3.84 -19.70 -24.50
N PRO A 10 -2.89 -18.77 -24.54
CA PRO A 10 -2.23 -18.30 -23.34
C PRO A 10 -3.24 -17.60 -22.40
N PRO A 11 -2.97 -17.59 -21.09
CA PRO A 11 -3.77 -16.81 -20.14
C PRO A 11 -3.73 -15.31 -20.47
N PRO A 12 -4.74 -14.53 -20.02
CA PRO A 12 -4.75 -13.09 -20.20
C PRO A 12 -3.61 -12.42 -19.44
N LEU A 13 -3.11 -11.30 -19.99
CA LEU A 13 -2.16 -10.44 -19.28
C LEU A 13 -2.90 -9.65 -18.20
N ILE A 14 -2.37 -9.68 -16.98
CA ILE A 14 -2.82 -8.82 -15.89
C ILE A 14 -1.74 -7.74 -15.75
N HIS A 15 -2.10 -6.51 -16.11
CA HIS A 15 -1.20 -5.39 -15.89
C HIS A 15 -1.13 -5.10 -14.39
N ARG A 16 0.09 -5.07 -13.85
CA ARG A 16 0.33 -4.65 -12.47
C ARG A 16 1.41 -3.58 -12.44
N ASN A 17 1.17 -2.58 -11.62
CA ASN A 17 2.17 -1.60 -11.27
C ASN A 17 3.17 -2.20 -10.26
N PRO A 18 4.38 -1.62 -10.14
CA PRO A 18 5.32 -2.04 -9.10
C PRO A 18 4.75 -1.81 -7.70
N GLU A 19 5.25 -2.59 -6.75
CA GLU A 19 4.89 -2.44 -5.34
C GLU A 19 5.62 -1.24 -4.73
N CYS A 20 4.95 -0.58 -3.78
CA CYS A 20 5.54 0.49 -3.00
C CYS A 20 6.68 -0.07 -2.13
N PRO A 21 7.91 0.46 -2.19
CA PRO A 21 9.03 -0.06 -1.40
C PRO A 21 8.88 0.15 0.11
N LEU A 22 7.88 0.93 0.54
CA LEU A 22 7.64 1.27 1.95
C LEU A 22 6.56 0.41 2.60
N CYS A 23 5.59 -0.10 1.83
CA CYS A 23 4.44 -0.85 2.35
C CYS A 23 4.07 -2.08 1.54
N CYS A 24 4.77 -2.34 0.43
CA CYS A 24 4.58 -3.50 -0.43
C CYS A 24 3.17 -3.59 -1.06
N ASP A 25 2.36 -2.51 -1.00
CA ASP A 25 1.10 -2.42 -1.73
C ASP A 25 1.35 -1.93 -3.17
N GLU A 26 0.54 -2.40 -4.12
CA GLU A 26 0.62 -1.99 -5.52
C GLU A 26 0.44 -0.47 -5.67
N THR A 27 1.38 0.16 -6.39
CA THR A 27 1.32 1.59 -6.67
C THR A 27 0.26 1.92 -7.72
N SER A 28 -0.18 3.17 -7.73
CA SER A 28 -0.93 3.74 -8.86
C SER A 28 0.04 4.47 -9.80
N GLY A 29 -0.33 4.62 -11.07
CA GLY A 29 0.55 5.25 -12.05
C GLY A 29 -0.21 5.84 -13.23
N ASP A 30 0.38 6.86 -13.86
CA ASP A 30 -0.18 7.59 -15.01
C ASP A 30 0.77 7.61 -16.23
N GLY A 31 1.83 6.81 -16.18
CA GLY A 31 2.84 6.69 -17.25
C GLY A 31 4.02 7.64 -17.10
N THR A 32 4.01 8.57 -16.14
CA THR A 32 5.18 9.39 -15.80
C THR A 32 5.68 9.12 -14.39
N CYS A 33 4.76 8.83 -13.47
CA CYS A 33 5.08 8.56 -12.07
C CYS A 33 4.33 7.33 -11.55
N PHE A 34 4.92 6.69 -10.55
CA PHE A 34 4.23 5.79 -9.63
C PHE A 34 3.99 6.52 -8.32
N TRP A 35 2.82 6.33 -7.71
CA TRP A 35 2.53 6.87 -6.38
C TRP A 35 1.86 5.84 -5.49
N CYS A 36 2.20 5.91 -4.21
CA CYS A 36 1.52 5.17 -3.16
C CYS A 36 0.67 6.14 -2.36
N ALA A 37 -0.66 6.10 -2.56
CA ALA A 37 -1.59 6.94 -1.78
C ALA A 37 -1.49 6.67 -0.28
N TYR A 38 -1.12 5.44 0.09
CA TYR A 38 -1.00 5.01 1.47
C TYR A 38 0.26 5.55 2.17
N CYS A 39 1.42 5.49 1.51
CA CYS A 39 2.65 6.07 2.03
C CYS A 39 2.81 7.55 1.71
N GLY A 40 1.97 8.10 0.81
CA GLY A 40 2.07 9.44 0.22
C GLY A 40 3.47 9.73 -0.32
N ALA A 41 3.96 8.80 -1.12
CA ALA A 41 5.24 8.88 -1.79
C ALA A 41 5.04 8.65 -3.29
N THR A 42 5.93 9.24 -4.06
CA THR A 42 5.92 9.30 -5.52
C THR A 42 7.31 8.94 -6.05
N TRP A 43 7.36 8.19 -7.14
CA TRP A 43 8.60 7.80 -7.81
C TRP A 43 8.47 8.03 -9.31
N PRO A 44 9.56 8.37 -10.01
CA PRO A 44 9.54 8.39 -11.46
C PRO A 44 9.34 6.98 -12.03
N VAL A 45 8.59 6.88 -13.13
CA VAL A 45 8.31 5.59 -13.80
C VAL A 45 9.58 4.88 -14.29
N THR A 46 10.68 5.63 -14.48
CA THR A 46 11.97 5.09 -14.92
C THR A 46 12.67 4.25 -13.86
N GLY A 47 12.30 4.38 -12.59
CA GLY A 47 12.84 3.58 -11.48
C GLY A 47 14.24 3.99 -10.99
N ASP A 48 14.92 4.90 -11.68
CA ASP A 48 16.31 5.30 -11.35
C ASP A 48 16.40 6.56 -10.45
N GLY A 49 15.28 7.23 -10.19
CA GLY A 49 15.24 8.44 -9.38
C GLY A 49 14.80 8.18 -7.95
N ASP A 50 15.27 9.02 -7.04
CA ASP A 50 14.79 9.04 -5.66
C ASP A 50 13.28 9.28 -5.62
N GLY A 51 12.63 8.72 -4.60
CA GLY A 51 11.23 9.01 -4.31
C GLY A 51 11.06 10.36 -3.62
N GLU A 52 9.93 11.01 -3.88
CA GLU A 52 9.52 12.25 -3.22
C GLU A 52 8.27 12.01 -2.37
N TRP A 53 8.16 12.71 -1.25
CA TRP A 53 6.93 12.72 -0.45
C TRP A 53 5.91 13.67 -1.07
N SER A 54 4.66 13.24 -1.14
CA SER A 54 3.55 14.09 -1.62
C SER A 54 3.26 15.27 -0.68
N ASP A 55 3.68 15.16 0.58
CA ASP A 55 3.70 16.23 1.57
C ASP A 55 5.07 16.22 2.25
N VAL A 56 5.90 17.21 1.92
CA VAL A 56 7.31 17.29 2.33
C VAL A 56 7.48 17.77 3.77
N ASP A 57 6.49 18.47 4.31
CA ASP A 57 6.52 19.04 5.66
C ASP A 57 5.91 18.09 6.69
N ALA A 58 5.08 17.15 6.23
CA ALA A 58 4.48 16.14 7.08
C ALA A 58 5.49 15.06 7.50
N ALA A 59 5.98 15.14 8.73
CA ALA A 59 6.67 14.02 9.37
C ALA A 59 5.68 12.84 9.52
N ARG A 60 6.06 11.64 9.06
CA ARG A 60 5.18 10.46 9.08
C ARG A 60 5.71 9.40 10.03
N CYS A 61 4.82 8.75 10.77
CA CYS A 61 5.15 7.55 11.53
C CYS A 61 5.06 6.32 10.62
N THR A 62 5.70 5.22 11.01
CA THR A 62 5.53 3.91 10.39
C THR A 62 4.25 3.19 10.81
N SER A 63 3.53 3.71 11.80
CA SER A 63 2.30 3.09 12.31
C SER A 63 1.09 3.29 11.41
N VAL A 64 0.21 2.28 11.46
CA VAL A 64 -0.91 2.09 10.55
C VAL A 64 -2.19 1.85 11.34
N ILE A 65 -3.30 2.38 10.84
CA ILE A 65 -4.64 2.02 11.32
C ILE A 65 -5.49 1.44 10.18
N ARG A 66 -6.29 0.42 10.53
CA ARG A 66 -7.31 -0.20 9.68
C ARG A 66 -8.69 0.01 10.30
N PRO A 67 -9.28 1.21 10.16
CA PRO A 67 -10.41 1.61 10.99
C PRO A 67 -11.67 0.79 10.73
N PHE A 68 -11.80 0.13 9.59
CA PHE A 68 -13.01 -0.56 9.18
C PHE A 68 -12.92 -2.10 9.23
N VAL A 69 -11.79 -2.66 9.68
CA VAL A 69 -11.56 -4.12 9.61
C VAL A 69 -12.50 -4.92 10.49
N GLU A 70 -12.93 -4.37 11.63
CA GLU A 70 -13.85 -5.04 12.57
C GLU A 70 -15.32 -4.61 12.42
N TYR A 71 -15.60 -3.69 11.49
CA TYR A 71 -16.96 -3.21 11.25
C TYR A 71 -17.74 -4.18 10.34
N ASP A 72 -19.07 -4.01 10.34
CA ASP A 72 -19.99 -4.80 9.52
C ASP A 72 -19.46 -4.95 8.08
N PRO A 73 -19.13 -6.18 7.65
CA PRO A 73 -18.43 -6.41 6.39
C PRO A 73 -19.32 -6.13 5.18
N VAL A 74 -20.64 -6.13 5.33
CA VAL A 74 -21.59 -5.82 4.24
C VAL A 74 -21.68 -4.30 4.05
N LYS A 75 -21.74 -3.54 5.15
CA LYS A 75 -21.80 -2.08 5.09
C LYS A 75 -20.48 -1.45 4.63
N TYR A 76 -19.35 -2.06 5.01
CA TYR A 76 -18.02 -1.49 4.78
C TYR A 76 -17.17 -2.28 3.79
N GLN A 77 -17.76 -3.22 3.03
CA GLN A 77 -17.02 -4.10 2.10
C GLN A 77 -16.04 -3.36 1.18
N GLY A 78 -16.44 -2.17 0.69
CA GLY A 78 -15.63 -1.37 -0.22
C GLY A 78 -14.46 -0.60 0.44
N ILE A 79 -14.46 -0.49 1.78
CA ILE A 79 -13.45 0.28 2.52
C ILE A 79 -12.82 -0.49 3.69
N ALA A 80 -13.20 -1.75 3.90
CA ALA A 80 -12.63 -2.62 4.95
C ALA A 80 -11.12 -2.87 4.76
N GLY A 81 -10.64 -2.76 3.52
CA GLY A 81 -9.22 -2.83 3.18
C GLY A 81 -8.45 -1.52 3.38
N THR A 82 -9.13 -0.41 3.66
CA THR A 82 -8.47 0.90 3.75
C THR A 82 -7.50 0.94 4.93
N ARG A 83 -6.29 1.39 4.64
CA ARG A 83 -5.22 1.63 5.61
C ARG A 83 -4.91 3.12 5.63
N TYR A 84 -4.61 3.67 6.81
CA TYR A 84 -4.11 5.03 6.96
C TYR A 84 -2.79 5.01 7.73
N ARG A 85 -1.83 5.82 7.30
CA ARG A 85 -0.56 6.02 8.01
C ARG A 85 -0.69 7.20 8.95
N CYS A 86 -0.08 7.09 10.13
CA CYS A 86 -0.04 8.19 11.07
C CYS A 86 0.84 9.34 10.55
N TYR A 87 0.29 10.56 10.63
CA TYR A 87 1.03 11.81 10.50
C TYR A 87 1.48 12.26 11.91
N LEU A 88 2.77 12.55 12.08
CA LEU A 88 3.36 13.08 13.32
C LEU A 88 3.01 14.58 13.46
N ASP A 89 1.71 14.90 13.40
CA ASP A 89 1.23 16.27 13.55
C ASP A 89 1.52 16.80 14.97
N ALA A 90 1.39 18.11 15.17
CA ALA A 90 1.68 18.77 16.43
C ALA A 90 0.85 18.17 17.58
N GLY A 91 1.52 17.48 18.52
CA GLY A 91 0.89 16.76 19.63
C GLY A 91 0.99 15.23 19.56
N HIS A 92 1.57 14.68 18.48
CA HIS A 92 1.79 13.25 18.35
C HIS A 92 2.99 12.77 19.19
N ASP A 93 2.73 12.13 20.33
CA ASP A 93 3.76 11.66 21.28
C ASP A 93 4.37 10.29 20.95
N GLY A 94 4.00 9.71 19.80
CA GLY A 94 4.43 8.38 19.35
C GLY A 94 3.67 7.23 20.01
N LYS A 95 2.71 7.51 20.90
CA LYS A 95 1.87 6.49 21.55
C LYS A 95 0.54 6.39 20.82
N HIS A 96 0.39 5.32 20.07
CA HIS A 96 -0.80 5.04 19.28
C HIS A 96 -1.93 4.41 20.11
N THR A 97 -2.34 5.10 21.17
CA THR A 97 -3.50 4.72 22.00
C THR A 97 -4.54 5.83 21.88
N HIS A 98 -5.50 5.69 20.97
CA HIS A 98 -6.59 6.66 20.87
C HIS A 98 -7.73 6.26 21.83
N PRO A 99 -8.23 7.16 22.69
CA PRO A 99 -9.25 6.83 23.69
C PRO A 99 -10.59 6.37 23.10
N ASP A 100 -10.96 6.87 21.92
CA ASP A 100 -12.22 6.48 21.23
C ASP A 100 -12.07 5.37 20.18
N HIS A 101 -10.85 4.88 19.90
CA HIS A 101 -10.61 3.80 18.93
C HIS A 101 -9.96 2.60 19.62
N VAL A 102 -10.81 1.62 19.96
CA VAL A 102 -10.41 0.29 20.48
C VAL A 102 -9.64 -0.54 19.41
N TYR A 103 -9.66 -0.11 18.14
CA TYR A 103 -9.06 -0.83 17.03
C TYR A 103 -7.57 -0.53 16.95
N GLY A 104 -6.78 -1.56 17.29
CA GLY A 104 -5.35 -1.48 17.52
C GLY A 104 -4.58 -0.94 16.31
N TRP A 105 -3.89 0.17 16.54
CA TRP A 105 -2.75 0.54 15.73
C TRP A 105 -1.74 -0.60 15.73
N THR A 106 -1.27 -1.02 14.56
CA THR A 106 -0.17 -1.97 14.49
C THR A 106 1.16 -1.23 14.61
N ALA A 107 2.16 -1.93 15.16
CA ALA A 107 3.55 -1.53 14.95
C ALA A 107 3.84 -1.53 13.44
N ALA A 108 4.90 -0.83 13.03
CA ALA A 108 5.32 -0.73 11.64
C ALA A 108 5.17 -2.06 10.89
N ASP A 109 4.34 -2.10 9.86
CA ASP A 109 4.48 -3.09 8.80
C ASP A 109 5.73 -2.65 8.02
N ALA A 110 6.92 -2.97 8.54
CA ALA A 110 8.11 -2.91 7.72
C ALA A 110 7.86 -3.84 6.53
N CYS A 111 8.16 -3.39 5.31
CA CYS A 111 8.53 -4.35 4.28
C CYS A 111 9.73 -5.10 4.87
N VAL A 112 9.48 -6.26 5.49
CA VAL A 112 10.49 -7.30 5.53
C VAL A 112 10.65 -7.64 4.06
N ALA A 113 11.67 -7.05 3.44
CA ALA A 113 12.20 -7.62 2.22
C ALA A 113 12.35 -9.11 2.53
N ASP A 114 11.64 -9.94 1.76
CA ASP A 114 11.94 -11.35 1.75
C ASP A 114 13.42 -11.43 1.33
N GLU A 115 14.31 -11.62 2.30
CA GLU A 115 15.70 -11.97 2.07
C GLU A 115 15.68 -13.39 1.49
N ALA A 116 15.22 -13.49 0.24
CA ALA A 116 15.24 -14.71 -0.54
C ALA A 116 16.68 -14.97 -0.99
N ALA A 117 17.37 -15.73 -0.14
CA ALA A 117 18.16 -16.93 -0.43
C ALA A 117 18.67 -17.13 -1.88
#